data_AF-A0A173SRY2-F1
#
_entry.id   AF-A0A173SRY2-F1
#
_cell.length_a   1.000
_cell.length_b   1.000
_cell.length_c   1.000
_cell.angle_alpha   90.00
_cell.angle_beta   90.00
_cell.angle_gamma   90.00
#
_symmetry.space_group_name_H-M   'P 1'
#
loop_
_entity.id
_entity.type
_entity.pdbx_description
1 polymer ?
#
loop_
_entity_poly.entity_id
_entity_poly.type
_entity_poly.pdbx_seq_one_letter_code
_entity_poly.pdbx_strand_id
1 'polypeptide(L)' 'MTMGERIKQLRSANGFTQEMLAEKMNVSRSAIAKWEAAN' A
#
# COMPACT_ATOMS: atom_id res chain seq x y z
N MET A 1 0.43 -6.08 14.62
CA MET A 1 0.75 -5.70 13.24
C MET A 1 -0.26 -6.35 12.33
N THR A 2 -1.15 -5.56 11.76
CA THR A 2 -2.15 -6.01 10.79
C THR A 2 -1.54 -6.11 9.39
N MET A 3 -2.27 -6.70 8.44
CA MET A 3 -1.83 -6.76 7.05
C MET A 3 -1.68 -5.36 6.46
N GLY A 4 -2.62 -4.44 6.76
CA GLY A 4 -2.56 -3.06 6.29
C GLY A 4 -1.36 -2.29 6.82
N GLU A 5 -1.03 -2.47 8.10
CA GLU A 5 0.16 -1.88 8.71
C GLU A 5 1.45 -2.38 8.04
N ARG A 6 1.54 -3.69 7.74
CA ARG A 6 2.70 -4.29 7.07
C ARG A 6 2.88 -3.78 5.64
N ILE A 7 1.79 -3.64 4.89
CA ILE A 7 1.81 -3.09 3.52
C ILE A 7 2.33 -1.65 3.55
N LYS A 8 1.79 -0.81 4.45
CA LYS A 8 2.20 0.59 4.59
C LYS A 8 3.68 0.71 4.96
N GLN A 9 4.16 -0.10 5.90
CA GLN A 9 5.57 -0.12 6.29
C GLN A 9 6.49 -0.49 5.12
N LEU A 10 6.20 -1.59 4.43
CA LEU A 10 7.02 -2.03 3.29
C LEU A 10 7.01 -1.01 2.15
N ARG A 11 5.85 -0.42 1.85
CA ARG A 11 5.73 0.62 0.83
C ARG A 11 6.62 1.83 1.15
N SER A 12 6.51 2.34 2.37
CA SER A 12 7.30 3.50 2.82
C SER A 12 8.80 3.18 2.91
N ALA A 13 9.17 1.98 3.37
CA ALA A 13 10.58 1.56 3.43
C ALA A 13 11.23 1.48 2.04
N ASN A 14 10.45 1.22 0.99
CA ASN A 14 10.91 1.23 -0.40
C ASN A 14 10.78 2.60 -1.07
N GLY A 15 10.37 3.66 -0.33
CA GLY A 15 10.21 5.00 -0.89
C GLY A 15 9.05 5.15 -1.87
N PHE A 16 8.08 4.22 -1.87
CA PHE A 16 6.96 4.25 -2.79
C PHE A 16 5.80 5.08 -2.23
N THR A 17 5.11 5.82 -3.10
CA THR A 17 3.77 6.37 -2.81
C THR A 17 2.70 5.31 -3.03
N GLN A 18 1.47 5.57 -2.59
CA GLN A 18 0.34 4.66 -2.85
C GLN A 18 0.10 4.51 -4.37
N GLU A 19 0.17 5.61 -5.14
CA GLU A 19 0.15 5.60 -6.61
C GLU A 19 1.24 4.71 -7.21
N MET A 20 2.50 4.87 -6.79
CA MET A 20 3.61 4.07 -7.34
C MET A 20 3.44 2.57 -7.07
N LEU A 21 2.96 2.21 -5.88
CA LEU A 21 2.68 0.82 -5.55
C LEU A 21 1.49 0.30 -6.36
N ALA A 22 0.46 1.11 -6.56
CA ALA A 22 -0.71 0.77 -7.35
C ALA A 22 -0.36 0.49 -8.81
N GLU A 23 0.47 1.34 -9.43
CA GLU A 23 0.99 1.14 -10.79
C GLU A 23 1.79 -0.17 -10.91
N LYS A 24 2.69 -0.45 -9.97
CA LYS A 24 3.49 -1.69 -9.95
C LYS A 24 2.65 -2.94 -9.79
N MET A 25 1.58 -2.86 -9.00
CA MET A 25 0.68 -3.98 -8.72
C MET A 25 -0.48 -4.07 -9.72
N ASN A 26 -0.56 -3.15 -10.69
CA ASN A 26 -1.65 -3.02 -11.65
C ASN A 26 -3.04 -2.98 -10.99
N VAL A 27 -3.16 -2.17 -9.94
CA VAL A 27 -4.42 -1.92 -9.22
C VAL A 27 -4.67 -0.42 -9.09
N SER A 28 -5.85 -0.02 -8.61
CA SER A 28 -6.12 1.38 -8.30
C SER A 28 -5.42 1.82 -7.01
N ARG A 29 -5.05 3.10 -6.92
CA ARG A 29 -4.55 3.70 -5.66
C ARG A 29 -5.56 3.56 -4.52
N SER A 30 -6.85 3.60 -4.81
CA SER A 30 -7.91 3.35 -3.82
C SER A 30 -7.88 1.93 -3.25
N ALA A 31 -7.46 0.93 -4.02
CA ALA A 31 -7.27 -0.44 -3.52
C ALA A 31 -6.13 -0.49 -2.49
N ILE A 32 -4.99 0.15 -2.79
CA ILE A 32 -3.87 0.26 -1.85
C ILE A 32 -4.30 0.96 -0.56
N ALA A 33 -5.01 2.10 -0.68
CA ALA A 33 -5.50 2.83 0.48
C ALA A 33 -6.44 1.98 1.36
N LYS A 34 -7.32 1.17 0.73
CA LYS A 34 -8.21 0.25 1.44
C LYS A 34 -7.44 -0.86 2.15
N TRP A 35 -6.41 -1.43 1.51
CA TRP A 35 -5.57 -2.45 2.13
C TRP A 35 -4.81 -1.90 3.34
N GLU A 36 -4.23 -0.70 3.22
CA GLU A 36 -3.51 -0.05 4.32
C GLU A 36 -4.40 0.37 5.49
N ALA A 37 -5.71 0.57 5.26
CA ALA A 37 -6.68 0.93 6.27
C ALA A 37 -7.39 -0.28 6.92
N ALA A 38 -7.24 -1.48 6.36
CA ALA A 38 -7.83 -2.69 6.92
C ALA A 38 -7.06 -3.13 8.18
N ASN A 39 -7.79 -3.23 9.29
CA ASN A 39 -7.28 -3.69 10.59
C ASN A 39 -7.45 -5.21 10.72
#